data_AF-A0A1R4EFA3-F1
#
_entry.id   AF-A0A1R4EFA3-F1
#
_cell.length_a   1.000
_cell.length_b   1.000
_cell.length_c   1.000
_cell.angle_alpha   90.00
_cell.angle_beta   90.00
_cell.angle_gamma   90.00
#
_symmetry.space_group_name_H-M   'P 1'
#
loop_
_entity.id
_entity.type
_entity.pdbx_description
1 polymer ?
#
loop_
_entity_poly.entity_id
_entity_poly.type
_entity_poly.pdbx_seq_one_letter_code
_entity_poly.pdbx_strand_id
1 'polypeptide(L)'
;MSIQPQTKSIEVQSFMNSYLGLLSPNNFRLKLWLRDAEALRKSNPVDSYMIEGWVSRAQGNLNDAVKKVANASKLDDSVLGNLATMYSSAGRFDEAEKLCLSILQKDNYDWYAFHQMLVNTSVTLNQTRLKKAMNLFKPVDEKAQVLLNIGNIYLEDIVKAHEVLEKVGVTIATYRSIMEMATVVKNNKYLGDSKLKLSMQVNEVGKILIIDETLFNVTVDDCIDLNEQYFDSILSLECPFDELKKVVYNFRPGEEKEDLESEASSYKEFVEWG
;
A
#
# COMPACT_ATOMS: atom_id res chain seq x y z
N MET A 1 -0.84 -11.22 -32.92
CA MET A 1 -0.28 -10.49 -31.75
C MET A 1 1.02 -11.17 -31.38
N SER A 2 2.16 -10.48 -31.47
CA SER A 2 3.41 -11.02 -30.95
C SER A 2 3.40 -10.85 -29.44
N ILE A 3 3.46 -11.95 -28.71
CA ILE A 3 3.69 -11.93 -27.26
C ILE A 3 5.11 -11.37 -27.10
N GLN A 4 5.24 -10.12 -26.66
CA GLN A 4 6.55 -9.62 -26.26
C GLN A 4 7.02 -10.46 -25.07
N PRO A 5 8.29 -10.89 -25.04
CA PRO A 5 8.80 -11.65 -23.91
C PRO A 5 8.68 -10.79 -22.64
N GLN A 6 8.09 -11.34 -21.58
CA GLN A 6 8.04 -10.68 -20.28
C GLN A 6 9.46 -10.31 -19.85
N THR A 7 9.66 -9.04 -19.51
CA THR A 7 10.94 -8.56 -19.00
C THR A 7 11.22 -9.17 -17.64
N LYS A 8 12.50 -9.20 -17.24
CA LYS A 8 12.88 -9.72 -15.92
C LYS A 8 12.25 -8.89 -14.79
N SER A 9 12.08 -7.59 -14.99
CA SER A 9 11.43 -6.71 -14.01
C SER A 9 9.95 -7.06 -13.79
N ILE A 10 9.23 -7.45 -14.84
CA ILE A 10 7.83 -7.92 -14.76
C ILE A 10 7.76 -9.25 -13.97
N GLU A 11 8.68 -10.19 -14.20
CA GLU A 11 8.75 -11.43 -13.41
C GLU A 11 8.93 -11.15 -11.92
N VAL A 12 9.87 -10.25 -11.57
CA VAL A 12 10.11 -9.85 -10.17
C VAL A 12 8.85 -9.20 -9.59
N GLN A 13 8.24 -8.26 -10.30
CA GLN A 13 7.03 -7.59 -9.86
C GLN A 13 5.87 -8.57 -9.63
N SER A 14 5.63 -9.49 -10.56
CA SER A 14 4.59 -10.51 -10.45
C SER A 14 4.80 -11.39 -9.22
N PHE A 15 6.04 -11.78 -8.93
CA PHE A 15 6.35 -12.47 -7.68
C PHE A 15 6.03 -11.60 -6.45
N MET A 16 6.46 -10.34 -6.43
CA MET A 16 6.24 -9.46 -5.28
C MET A 16 4.75 -9.19 -5.02
N ASN A 17 3.94 -9.15 -6.07
CA ASN A 17 2.50 -8.93 -5.97
C ASN A 17 1.72 -10.19 -5.59
N SER A 18 2.25 -11.38 -5.90
CA SER A 18 1.64 -12.66 -5.51
C SER A 18 2.10 -13.18 -4.16
N TYR A 19 3.20 -12.65 -3.62
CA TYR A 19 3.69 -13.02 -2.30
C TYR A 19 2.85 -12.38 -1.19
N LEU A 20 2.44 -13.21 -0.23
CA LEU A 20 1.66 -12.80 0.93
C LEU A 20 2.30 -13.38 2.19
N GLY A 21 2.86 -12.51 3.04
CA GLY A 21 3.51 -12.89 4.29
C GLY A 21 4.85 -12.19 4.53
N LEU A 22 5.60 -12.68 5.51
CA LEU A 22 6.95 -12.19 5.78
C LEU A 22 7.96 -12.76 4.77
N LEU A 23 8.83 -11.90 4.23
CA LEU A 23 9.91 -12.33 3.35
C LEU A 23 11.26 -12.10 4.02
N SER A 24 12.09 -13.14 4.09
CA SER A 24 13.45 -13.00 4.62
C SER A 24 14.27 -12.04 3.73
N PRO A 25 14.85 -10.95 4.28
CA PRO A 25 15.69 -10.02 3.50
C PRO A 25 16.92 -10.68 2.86
N ASN A 26 17.34 -11.85 3.38
CA ASN A 26 18.48 -12.63 2.92
C ASN A 26 18.11 -13.76 1.95
N ASN A 27 16.85 -13.79 1.46
CA ASN A 27 16.39 -14.80 0.53
C ASN A 27 17.30 -14.88 -0.72
N PHE A 28 17.75 -16.09 -1.05
CA PHE A 28 18.68 -16.32 -2.15
C PHE A 28 18.15 -15.80 -3.50
N ARG A 29 16.84 -15.83 -3.70
CA ARG A 29 16.18 -15.29 -4.91
C ARG A 29 16.41 -13.79 -5.07
N LEU A 30 16.37 -13.03 -3.97
CA LEU A 30 16.65 -11.58 -3.99
C LEU A 30 18.08 -11.30 -4.46
N LYS A 31 19.05 -12.11 -4.01
CA LYS A 31 20.47 -11.98 -4.42
C LYS A 31 20.65 -12.29 -5.90
N LEU A 32 19.94 -13.28 -6.44
CA LEU A 32 19.96 -13.57 -7.87
C LEU A 32 19.42 -12.39 -8.69
N TRP A 33 18.28 -11.83 -8.28
CA TRP A 33 17.70 -10.68 -8.98
C TRP A 33 18.58 -9.43 -8.94
N LEU A 34 19.33 -9.19 -7.87
CA LEU A 34 20.31 -8.10 -7.85
C LEU A 34 21.45 -8.33 -8.87
N ARG A 35 21.89 -9.57 -9.07
CA ARG A 35 22.89 -9.90 -10.11
C ARG A 35 22.32 -9.70 -11.52
N ASP A 36 21.05 -10.08 -11.73
CA ASP A 36 20.36 -9.85 -13.01
C ASP A 36 20.23 -8.34 -13.28
N ALA A 37 19.87 -7.56 -12.25
CA ALA A 37 19.80 -6.11 -12.34
C ALA A 37 21.15 -5.49 -12.71
N GLU A 38 22.25 -5.95 -12.09
CA GLU A 38 23.60 -5.47 -12.41
C GLU A 38 23.97 -5.75 -13.86
N ALA A 39 23.68 -6.96 -14.36
CA ALA A 39 23.91 -7.34 -15.76
C ALA A 39 23.10 -6.47 -16.73
N LEU A 40 21.89 -6.06 -16.36
CA LEU A 40 21.01 -5.21 -17.17
C LEU A 40 21.39 -3.72 -17.11
N ARG A 41 22.23 -3.27 -16.18
CA ARG A 41 22.49 -1.84 -15.92
C ARG A 41 22.82 -1.03 -17.17
N LYS A 42 23.61 -1.59 -18.09
CA LYS A 42 24.06 -0.90 -19.32
C LYS A 42 23.09 -1.07 -20.49
N SER A 43 22.45 -2.23 -20.61
CA SER A 43 21.61 -2.59 -21.76
C SER A 43 20.15 -2.21 -21.58
N ASN A 44 19.62 -2.33 -20.36
CA ASN A 44 18.28 -1.93 -19.99
C ASN A 44 18.27 -1.33 -18.56
N PRO A 45 18.66 -0.05 -18.43
CA PRO A 45 18.74 0.61 -17.13
C PRO A 45 17.40 0.74 -16.41
N VAL A 46 16.28 0.82 -17.15
CA VAL A 46 14.91 0.87 -16.57
C VAL A 46 14.65 -0.42 -15.79
N ASP A 47 14.78 -1.59 -16.45
CA ASP A 47 14.58 -2.89 -15.79
C ASP A 47 15.53 -3.10 -14.63
N SER A 48 16.80 -2.71 -14.80
CA SER A 48 17.81 -2.79 -13.76
C SER A 48 17.39 -2.03 -12.49
N TYR A 49 16.97 -0.76 -12.62
CA TYR A 49 16.48 0.03 -11.49
C TYR A 49 15.17 -0.51 -10.92
N MET A 50 14.27 -1.01 -11.76
CA MET A 50 13.00 -1.60 -11.33
C MET A 50 13.21 -2.83 -10.46
N ILE A 51 14.08 -3.75 -10.87
CA ILE A 51 14.42 -4.95 -10.10
C ILE A 51 15.05 -4.55 -8.76
N GLU A 52 16.02 -3.63 -8.76
CA GLU A 52 16.62 -3.15 -7.51
C GLU A 52 15.60 -2.48 -6.60
N GLY A 53 14.62 -1.76 -7.14
CA GLY A 53 13.55 -1.14 -6.39
C GLY A 53 12.68 -2.18 -5.66
N TRP A 54 12.19 -3.17 -6.40
CA TRP A 54 11.39 -4.26 -5.82
C TRP A 54 12.17 -5.08 -4.81
N VAL A 55 13.44 -5.39 -5.08
CA VAL A 55 14.29 -6.10 -4.11
C VAL A 55 14.52 -5.24 -2.86
N SER A 56 14.77 -3.94 -3.02
CA SER A 56 14.95 -3.03 -1.87
C SER A 56 13.69 -3.01 -1.01
N ARG A 57 12.48 -2.97 -1.61
CA ARG A 57 11.20 -3.08 -0.89
C ARG A 57 11.13 -4.39 -0.10
N ALA A 58 11.40 -5.51 -0.77
CA ALA A 58 11.39 -6.85 -0.17
C ALA A 58 12.38 -7.02 0.99
N GLN A 59 13.44 -6.22 1.02
CA GLN A 59 14.43 -6.19 2.10
C GLN A 59 14.09 -5.19 3.22
N GLY A 60 12.96 -4.48 3.11
CA GLY A 60 12.58 -3.42 4.04
C GLY A 60 13.32 -2.10 3.84
N ASN A 61 14.10 -1.95 2.77
CA ASN A 61 14.83 -0.73 2.44
C ASN A 61 13.95 0.24 1.63
N LEU A 62 12.83 0.66 2.22
CA LEU A 62 11.75 1.38 1.52
C LEU A 62 12.21 2.69 0.87
N ASN A 63 13.08 3.46 1.54
CA ASN A 63 13.63 4.70 0.98
C ASN A 63 14.53 4.45 -0.23
N ASP A 64 15.29 3.36 -0.22
CA ASP A 64 16.12 3.00 -1.37
C ASP A 64 15.25 2.47 -2.50
N ALA A 65 14.20 1.70 -2.20
CA ALA A 65 13.20 1.27 -3.19
C ALA A 65 12.64 2.48 -3.97
N VAL A 66 12.21 3.52 -3.25
CA VAL A 66 11.75 4.78 -3.86
C VAL A 66 12.84 5.40 -4.74
N LYS A 67 14.07 5.54 -4.25
CA LYS A 67 15.17 6.14 -5.04
C LYS A 67 15.46 5.36 -6.33
N LYS A 68 15.45 4.03 -6.26
CA LYS A 68 15.72 3.16 -7.41
C LYS A 68 14.62 3.31 -8.46
N VAL A 69 13.36 3.18 -8.08
CA VAL A 69 12.23 3.33 -9.02
C VAL A 69 12.13 4.77 -9.55
N ALA A 70 12.45 5.79 -8.74
CA ALA A 70 12.53 7.18 -9.20
C ALA A 70 13.66 7.42 -10.22
N ASN A 71 14.73 6.61 -10.22
CA ASN A 71 15.73 6.66 -11.29
C ASN A 71 15.24 5.98 -12.56
N ALA A 72 14.46 4.89 -12.45
CA ALA A 72 13.79 4.28 -13.60
C ALA A 72 12.82 5.27 -14.25
N SER A 73 12.02 6.00 -13.44
CA SER A 73 11.00 6.92 -13.95
C SER A 73 11.55 8.17 -14.63
N LYS A 74 12.85 8.47 -14.48
CA LYS A 74 13.52 9.54 -15.25
C LYS A 74 13.83 9.10 -16.69
N LEU A 75 13.83 7.80 -16.93
CA LEU A 75 14.18 7.18 -18.21
C LEU A 75 12.93 6.72 -18.96
N ASP A 76 11.88 6.31 -18.22
CA ASP A 76 10.61 5.85 -18.79
C ASP A 76 9.44 6.20 -17.87
N ASP A 77 8.49 7.00 -18.36
CA ASP A 77 7.28 7.40 -17.63
C ASP A 77 6.32 6.21 -17.38
N SER A 78 6.47 5.09 -18.09
CA SER A 78 5.61 3.91 -17.93
C SER A 78 5.68 3.30 -16.52
N VAL A 79 6.77 3.55 -15.78
CA VAL A 79 6.97 3.02 -14.42
C VAL A 79 6.48 3.95 -13.31
N LEU A 80 5.84 5.09 -13.64
CA LEU A 80 5.34 6.04 -12.64
C LEU A 80 4.30 5.40 -11.69
N GLY A 81 3.50 4.45 -12.17
CA GLY A 81 2.61 3.67 -11.31
C GLY A 81 3.38 2.93 -10.22
N ASN A 82 4.48 2.26 -10.58
CA ASN A 82 5.33 1.56 -9.62
C ASN A 82 5.99 2.52 -8.63
N LEU A 83 6.36 3.73 -9.06
CA LEU A 83 6.87 4.76 -8.15
C LEU A 83 5.81 5.19 -7.13
N ALA A 84 4.55 5.32 -7.53
CA ALA A 84 3.46 5.60 -6.59
C ALA A 84 3.34 4.50 -5.54
N THR A 85 3.44 3.23 -5.95
CA THR A 85 3.45 2.07 -5.04
C THR A 85 4.63 2.09 -4.07
N MET A 86 5.82 2.49 -4.53
CA MET A 86 6.98 2.65 -3.64
C MET A 86 6.78 3.78 -2.63
N TYR A 87 6.19 4.91 -3.05
CA TYR A 87 5.85 5.99 -2.13
C TYR A 87 4.86 5.52 -1.06
N SER A 88 3.76 4.85 -1.45
CA SER A 88 2.80 4.29 -0.49
C SER A 88 3.45 3.28 0.45
N SER A 89 4.30 2.40 -0.08
CA SER A 89 5.01 1.41 0.74
C SER A 89 5.87 2.06 1.81
N ALA A 90 6.49 3.20 1.48
CA ALA A 90 7.31 4.02 2.38
C ALA A 90 6.51 4.99 3.28
N GLY A 91 5.18 4.86 3.36
CA GLY A 91 4.32 5.76 4.13
C GLY A 91 4.18 7.17 3.54
N ARG A 92 4.62 7.39 2.31
CA ARG A 92 4.63 8.70 1.63
C ARG A 92 3.38 8.87 0.76
N PHE A 93 2.20 8.77 1.39
CA PHE A 93 0.93 8.75 0.66
C PHE A 93 0.64 10.06 -0.07
N ASP A 94 1.08 11.21 0.45
CA ASP A 94 0.87 12.49 -0.22
C ASP A 94 1.56 12.55 -1.59
N GLU A 95 2.80 12.05 -1.69
CA GLU A 95 3.49 11.91 -2.97
C GLU A 95 2.84 10.86 -3.87
N ALA A 96 2.44 9.72 -3.30
CA ALA A 96 1.80 8.64 -4.05
C ALA A 96 0.48 9.10 -4.69
N GLU A 97 -0.40 9.74 -3.93
CA GLU A 97 -1.70 10.24 -4.41
C GLU A 97 -1.55 11.35 -5.45
N LYS A 98 -0.60 12.29 -5.24
CA LYS A 98 -0.29 13.32 -6.25
C LYS A 98 0.18 12.70 -7.56
N LEU A 99 1.03 11.67 -7.48
CA LEU A 99 1.52 10.97 -8.65
C LEU A 99 0.39 10.22 -9.36
N CYS A 100 -0.45 9.48 -8.62
CA CYS A 100 -1.64 8.80 -9.19
C CYS A 100 -2.56 9.78 -9.92
N LEU A 101 -2.85 10.94 -9.32
CA LEU A 101 -3.64 11.99 -10.00
C LEU A 101 -2.97 12.49 -11.28
N SER A 102 -1.65 12.67 -11.27
CA SER A 102 -0.93 13.13 -12.46
C SER A 102 -0.96 12.10 -13.59
N ILE A 103 -0.90 10.80 -13.26
CA ILE A 103 -1.06 9.70 -14.21
C ILE A 103 -2.47 9.75 -14.80
N LEU A 104 -3.52 9.78 -13.96
CA LEU A 104 -4.92 9.84 -14.40
C LEU A 104 -5.28 11.09 -15.22
N GLN A 105 -4.56 12.19 -15.02
CA GLN A 105 -4.70 13.39 -15.85
C GLN A 105 -4.11 13.23 -17.25
N LYS A 106 -3.02 12.44 -17.39
CA LYS A 106 -2.38 12.14 -18.68
C LYS A 106 -3.08 10.99 -19.40
N ASP A 107 -3.44 9.95 -18.65
CA ASP A 107 -4.14 8.74 -19.11
C ASP A 107 -5.30 8.42 -18.16
N ASN A 108 -6.50 8.80 -18.55
CA ASN A 108 -7.70 8.59 -17.75
C ASN A 108 -8.22 7.14 -17.78
N TYR A 109 -7.55 6.24 -18.50
CA TYR A 109 -7.90 4.81 -18.54
C TYR A 109 -6.98 3.96 -17.65
N ASP A 110 -5.98 4.57 -17.00
CA ASP A 110 -5.03 3.87 -16.14
C ASP A 110 -5.71 3.35 -14.86
N TRP A 111 -6.16 2.10 -14.95
CA TRP A 111 -6.83 1.41 -13.85
C TRP A 111 -5.89 1.17 -12.67
N TYR A 112 -4.59 1.02 -12.90
CA TYR A 112 -3.62 0.75 -11.84
C TYR A 112 -3.43 1.99 -10.97
N ALA A 113 -3.27 3.16 -11.59
CA ALA A 113 -3.22 4.44 -10.88
C ALA A 113 -4.53 4.73 -10.13
N PHE A 114 -5.68 4.41 -10.72
CA PHE A 114 -6.96 4.57 -10.04
C PHE A 114 -7.11 3.61 -8.85
N HIS A 115 -6.72 2.34 -9.01
CA HIS A 115 -6.72 1.36 -7.94
C HIS A 115 -5.81 1.78 -6.78
N GLN A 116 -4.57 2.18 -7.07
CA GLN A 116 -3.64 2.64 -6.04
C GLN A 116 -4.17 3.88 -5.31
N MET A 117 -4.93 4.74 -6.00
CA MET A 117 -5.60 5.88 -5.38
C MET A 117 -6.69 5.46 -4.39
N LEU A 118 -7.48 4.42 -4.68
CA LEU A 118 -8.46 3.87 -3.74
C LEU A 118 -7.79 3.47 -2.43
N VAL A 119 -6.74 2.65 -2.54
CA VAL A 119 -5.97 2.16 -1.38
C VAL A 119 -5.31 3.31 -0.61
N ASN A 120 -4.68 4.26 -1.30
CA ASN A 120 -4.01 5.38 -0.62
C ASN A 120 -5.02 6.26 0.12
N THR A 121 -6.15 6.57 -0.51
CA THR A 121 -7.15 7.49 0.06
C THR A 121 -7.97 6.86 1.18
N SER A 122 -8.08 5.53 1.26
CA SER A 122 -8.64 4.86 2.46
C SER A 122 -7.69 4.97 3.66
N VAL A 123 -6.38 4.95 3.43
CA VAL A 123 -5.38 5.14 4.49
C VAL A 123 -5.28 6.59 4.92
N THR A 124 -5.34 7.55 3.99
CA THR A 124 -5.23 8.98 4.31
C THR A 124 -6.55 9.66 4.65
N LEU A 125 -7.68 8.97 4.44
CA LEU A 125 -9.03 9.52 4.51
C LEU A 125 -9.28 10.72 3.59
N ASN A 126 -8.56 10.79 2.46
CA ASN A 126 -8.62 11.94 1.57
C ASN A 126 -9.79 11.88 0.56
N GLN A 127 -10.98 12.19 1.05
CA GLN A 127 -12.21 12.20 0.26
C GLN A 127 -12.12 13.10 -0.98
N THR A 128 -11.49 14.28 -0.86
CA THR A 128 -11.39 15.24 -1.95
C THR A 128 -10.55 14.68 -3.11
N ARG A 129 -9.41 14.06 -2.80
CA ARG A 129 -8.55 13.46 -3.82
C ARG A 129 -9.20 12.23 -4.44
N LEU A 130 -9.88 11.40 -3.67
CA LEU A 130 -10.63 10.26 -4.22
C LEU A 130 -11.71 10.71 -5.21
N LYS A 131 -12.56 11.68 -4.83
CA LYS A 131 -13.57 12.25 -5.74
C LYS A 131 -12.95 12.81 -7.02
N LYS A 132 -11.80 13.49 -6.92
CA LYS A 132 -11.09 14.00 -8.08
C LYS A 132 -10.61 12.87 -9.01
N ALA A 133 -10.06 11.79 -8.45
CA ALA A 133 -9.62 10.63 -9.23
C ALA A 133 -10.80 9.93 -9.91
N MET A 134 -11.92 9.75 -9.21
CA MET A 134 -13.14 9.16 -9.76
C MET A 134 -13.70 9.98 -10.93
N ASN A 135 -13.64 11.31 -10.86
CA ASN A 135 -14.07 12.19 -11.95
C ASN A 135 -13.13 12.17 -13.16
N LEU A 136 -11.85 11.85 -12.94
CA LEU A 136 -10.86 11.74 -14.01
C LEU A 136 -10.98 10.38 -14.72
N PHE A 137 -11.11 9.30 -13.95
CA PHE A 137 -11.08 7.93 -14.46
C PHE A 137 -12.26 7.63 -15.39
N LYS A 138 -11.96 7.09 -16.57
CA LYS A 138 -12.93 6.69 -17.58
C LYS A 138 -12.88 5.17 -17.72
N PRO A 139 -13.89 4.42 -17.27
CA PRO A 139 -13.90 2.98 -17.45
C PRO A 139 -14.05 2.62 -18.94
N VAL A 140 -13.23 1.70 -19.43
CA VAL A 140 -13.29 1.21 -20.83
C VAL A 140 -14.15 -0.03 -21.00
N ASP A 141 -14.46 -0.72 -19.90
CA ASP A 141 -15.25 -1.95 -19.86
C ASP A 141 -15.99 -2.11 -18.52
N GLU A 142 -16.80 -3.17 -18.43
CA GLU A 142 -17.57 -3.49 -17.22
C GLU A 142 -16.68 -3.71 -16.00
N LYS A 143 -15.49 -4.29 -16.21
CA LYS A 143 -14.49 -4.51 -15.18
C LYS A 143 -14.03 -3.17 -14.59
N ALA A 144 -13.58 -2.24 -15.42
CA ALA A 144 -13.19 -0.90 -14.97
C ALA A 144 -14.36 -0.15 -14.30
N GLN A 145 -15.62 -0.41 -14.71
CA GLN A 145 -16.80 0.17 -14.07
C GLN A 145 -16.98 -0.34 -12.62
N VAL A 146 -16.59 -1.57 -12.30
CA VAL A 146 -16.59 -2.10 -10.93
C VAL A 146 -15.68 -1.27 -10.01
N LEU A 147 -14.53 -0.80 -10.51
CA LEU A 147 -13.62 0.05 -9.71
C LEU A 147 -14.29 1.36 -9.27
N LEU A 148 -15.14 1.97 -10.09
CA LEU A 148 -15.89 3.17 -9.69
C LEU A 148 -16.90 2.86 -8.58
N ASN A 149 -17.55 1.69 -8.63
CA ASN A 149 -18.46 1.25 -7.57
C ASN A 149 -17.69 1.05 -6.26
N ILE A 150 -16.52 0.41 -6.32
CA ILE A 150 -15.61 0.29 -5.18
C ILE A 150 -15.20 1.68 -4.66
N GLY A 151 -14.93 2.64 -5.55
CA GLY A 151 -14.68 4.03 -5.18
C GLY A 151 -15.80 4.66 -4.35
N ASN A 152 -17.06 4.39 -4.67
CA ASN A 152 -18.18 4.85 -3.85
C ASN A 152 -18.20 4.20 -2.45
N ILE A 153 -17.91 2.90 -2.36
CA ILE A 153 -17.80 2.18 -1.07
C ILE A 153 -16.70 2.83 -0.22
N TYR A 154 -15.53 3.07 -0.80
CA TYR A 154 -14.41 3.73 -0.14
C TYR A 154 -14.77 5.14 0.32
N LEU A 155 -15.52 5.92 -0.48
CA LEU A 155 -16.00 7.23 -0.06
C LEU A 155 -16.92 7.16 1.16
N GLU A 156 -17.82 6.18 1.22
CA GLU A 156 -18.69 5.97 2.38
C GLU A 156 -17.89 5.56 3.62
N ASP A 157 -16.91 4.68 3.47
CA ASP A 157 -16.06 4.23 4.58
C ASP A 157 -15.15 5.33 5.11
N ILE A 158 -14.63 6.21 4.23
CA ILE A 158 -13.91 7.43 4.64
C ILE A 158 -14.82 8.35 5.46
N VAL A 159 -16.08 8.53 5.07
CA VAL A 159 -17.04 9.34 5.84
C VAL A 159 -17.29 8.73 7.22
N LYS A 160 -17.53 7.42 7.30
CA LYS A 160 -17.70 6.71 8.58
C LYS A 160 -16.46 6.83 9.46
N ALA A 161 -15.26 6.70 8.88
CA ALA A 161 -14.00 6.85 9.60
C ALA A 161 -13.87 8.27 10.17
N HIS A 162 -14.18 9.33 9.41
CA HIS A 162 -14.20 10.70 9.91
C HIS A 162 -15.14 10.88 11.11
N GLU A 163 -16.36 10.32 11.05
CA GLU A 163 -17.31 10.40 12.17
C GLU A 163 -16.78 9.69 13.43
N VAL A 164 -16.09 8.55 13.26
CA VAL A 164 -15.47 7.83 14.37
C VAL A 164 -14.34 8.66 14.99
N LEU A 165 -13.46 9.22 14.15
CA LEU A 165 -12.37 10.08 14.60
C LEU A 165 -12.88 11.30 15.37
N GLU A 166 -13.95 11.95 14.88
CA GLU A 166 -14.59 13.07 15.57
C GLU A 166 -15.16 12.66 16.93
N LYS A 167 -15.87 11.51 16.99
CA LYS A 167 -16.46 11.01 18.24
C LYS A 167 -15.41 10.70 19.30
N VAL A 168 -14.26 10.16 18.91
CA VAL A 168 -13.12 9.85 19.80
C VAL A 168 -12.33 11.12 20.15
N GLY A 169 -12.36 12.12 19.27
CA GLY A 169 -11.57 13.34 19.38
C GLY A 169 -10.11 13.07 19.04
N VAL A 170 -9.88 12.45 17.88
CA VAL A 170 -8.57 12.26 17.23
C VAL A 170 -8.64 12.99 15.89
N THR A 171 -7.63 13.80 15.59
CA THR A 171 -7.58 14.53 14.32
C THR A 171 -7.19 13.61 13.17
N ILE A 172 -7.60 13.97 11.95
CA ILE A 172 -7.15 13.28 10.73
C ILE A 172 -5.63 13.32 10.62
N ALA A 173 -4.98 14.40 11.06
CA ALA A 173 -3.52 14.52 11.05
C ALA A 173 -2.86 13.46 11.94
N THR A 174 -3.29 13.34 13.21
CA THR A 174 -2.78 12.30 14.11
C THR A 174 -3.05 10.89 13.57
N TYR A 175 -4.27 10.63 13.09
CA TYR A 175 -4.60 9.35 12.46
C TYR A 175 -3.67 9.02 11.29
N ARG A 176 -3.46 9.98 10.38
CA ARG A 176 -2.57 9.81 9.23
C ARG A 176 -1.14 9.54 9.65
N SER A 177 -0.59 10.26 10.62
CA SER A 177 0.78 10.01 11.11
C SER A 177 0.94 8.61 11.71
N ILE A 178 -0.08 8.12 12.43
CA ILE A 178 -0.10 6.74 12.94
C ILE A 178 -0.14 5.73 11.79
N MET A 179 -1.00 5.94 10.80
CA MET A 179 -1.13 5.04 9.65
C MET A 179 0.11 5.02 8.76
N GLU A 180 0.73 6.17 8.53
CA GLU A 180 1.99 6.33 7.77
C GLU A 180 3.12 5.55 8.45
N MET A 181 3.26 5.70 9.77
CA MET A 181 4.25 4.96 10.56
C MET A 181 3.95 3.45 10.60
N ALA A 182 2.71 3.04 10.88
CA ALA A 182 2.33 1.64 10.91
C ALA A 182 2.56 0.96 9.55
N THR A 183 2.30 1.66 8.45
CA THR A 183 2.58 1.19 7.09
C THR A 183 4.07 0.92 6.90
N VAL A 184 4.95 1.81 7.37
CA VAL A 184 6.41 1.62 7.31
C VAL A 184 6.83 0.41 8.14
N VAL A 185 6.35 0.30 9.39
CA VAL A 185 6.65 -0.84 10.27
C VAL A 185 6.26 -2.16 9.62
N LYS A 186 5.04 -2.26 9.09
CA LYS A 186 4.56 -3.45 8.36
C LYS A 186 5.43 -3.74 7.14
N ASN A 187 5.56 -2.78 6.23
CA ASN A 187 6.18 -2.99 4.92
C ASN A 187 7.70 -3.19 4.98
N ASN A 188 8.33 -2.94 6.13
CA ASN A 188 9.72 -3.30 6.35
C ASN A 188 9.95 -4.82 6.36
N LYS A 189 8.91 -5.63 6.61
CA LYS A 189 9.05 -7.09 6.74
C LYS A 189 7.98 -7.87 5.96
N TYR A 190 6.79 -7.31 5.84
CA TYR A 190 5.62 -7.95 5.24
C TYR A 190 5.41 -7.50 3.80
N LEU A 191 5.11 -8.45 2.93
CA LEU A 191 4.67 -8.23 1.56
C LEU A 191 3.27 -8.79 1.38
N GLY A 192 2.45 -8.03 0.64
CA GLY A 192 1.09 -8.41 0.27
C GLY A 192 0.05 -7.49 0.89
N ASP A 193 -1.21 -7.82 0.65
CA ASP A 193 -2.35 -7.05 1.14
C ASP A 193 -2.67 -7.37 2.60
N SER A 194 -3.39 -6.46 3.23
CA SER A 194 -3.85 -6.53 4.61
C SER A 194 -5.27 -5.98 4.71
N LYS A 195 -6.02 -6.38 5.74
CA LYS A 195 -7.38 -5.89 5.98
C LYS A 195 -7.41 -4.96 7.18
N LEU A 196 -7.83 -3.72 6.95
CA LEU A 196 -7.92 -2.71 8.00
C LEU A 196 -9.36 -2.61 8.52
N LYS A 197 -9.53 -2.60 9.86
CA LYS A 197 -10.81 -2.37 10.51
C LYS A 197 -10.67 -1.28 11.57
N LEU A 198 -11.50 -0.25 11.44
CA LEU A 198 -11.61 0.82 12.44
C LEU A 198 -12.85 0.57 13.29
N SER A 199 -12.69 0.70 14.61
CA SER A 199 -13.83 0.66 15.54
C SER A 199 -13.62 1.59 16.72
N MET A 200 -14.71 1.98 17.37
CA MET A 200 -14.68 2.76 18.60
C MET A 200 -15.06 1.87 19.77
N GLN A 201 -14.26 1.89 20.82
CA GLN A 201 -14.60 1.31 22.11
C GLN A 201 -14.85 2.41 23.14
N VAL A 202 -15.76 2.15 24.07
CA VAL A 202 -16.06 3.04 25.19
C VAL A 202 -15.75 2.29 26.47
N ASN A 203 -14.88 2.83 27.31
CA ASN A 203 -14.51 2.27 28.60
C ASN A 203 -14.44 3.38 29.67
N GLU A 204 -13.98 3.03 30.87
CA GLU A 204 -13.88 3.95 32.01
C GLU A 204 -12.94 5.15 31.76
N VAL A 205 -11.98 5.01 30.84
CA VAL A 205 -10.99 6.04 30.47
C VAL A 205 -11.52 6.95 29.34
N GLY A 206 -12.61 6.56 28.67
CA GLY A 206 -13.30 7.33 27.66
C GLY A 206 -13.50 6.56 26.36
N LYS A 207 -13.51 7.28 25.24
CA LYS A 207 -13.62 6.69 23.90
C LYS A 207 -12.23 6.44 23.35
N ILE A 208 -12.01 5.24 22.82
CA ILE A 208 -10.75 4.79 22.23
C ILE A 208 -11.03 4.34 20.80
N LEU A 209 -10.19 4.78 19.86
CA LEU A 209 -10.12 4.28 18.51
C LEU A 209 -9.29 3.00 18.51
N ILE A 210 -9.87 1.91 18.02
CA ILE A 210 -9.17 0.65 17.75
C ILE A 210 -8.98 0.52 16.25
N ILE A 211 -7.74 0.33 15.83
CA ILE A 211 -7.34 0.06 14.45
C ILE A 211 -6.74 -1.34 14.42
N ASP A 212 -7.44 -2.27 13.80
CA ASP A 212 -6.97 -3.64 13.62
C ASP A 212 -6.55 -3.84 12.17
N GLU A 213 -5.27 -4.17 11.94
CA GLU A 213 -4.76 -4.57 10.63
C GLU A 213 -4.46 -6.07 10.62
N THR A 214 -5.31 -6.82 9.92
CA THR A 214 -5.15 -8.25 9.74
C THR A 214 -4.14 -8.54 8.64
N LEU A 215 -3.13 -9.32 8.98
CA LEU A 215 -2.06 -9.80 8.11
C LEU A 215 -2.24 -11.30 7.86
N PHE A 216 -2.03 -11.73 6.62
CA PHE A 216 -2.23 -13.12 6.23
C PHE A 216 -0.89 -13.87 6.12
N ASN A 217 -0.90 -15.18 6.35
CA ASN A 217 0.31 -16.03 6.34
C ASN A 217 1.39 -15.54 7.32
N VAL A 218 0.97 -15.08 8.49
CA VAL A 218 1.85 -14.72 9.60
C VAL A 218 1.36 -15.39 10.88
N THR A 219 2.28 -15.64 11.80
CA THR A 219 1.98 -16.21 13.11
C THR A 219 1.55 -15.12 14.11
N VAL A 220 1.08 -15.55 15.28
CA VAL A 220 0.85 -14.65 16.42
C VAL A 220 2.15 -13.96 16.85
N ASP A 221 3.26 -14.72 16.90
CA ASP A 221 4.58 -14.21 17.29
C ASP A 221 5.06 -13.14 16.30
N ASP A 222 4.87 -13.35 14.99
CA ASP A 222 5.18 -12.35 13.98
C ASP A 222 4.41 -11.04 14.19
N CYS A 223 3.14 -11.12 14.58
CA CYS A 223 2.32 -9.94 14.89
C CYS A 223 2.77 -9.27 16.19
N ILE A 224 3.19 -10.03 17.21
CA ILE A 224 3.77 -9.48 18.44
C ILE A 224 5.02 -8.68 18.12
N ASP A 225 5.95 -9.25 17.34
CA ASP A 225 7.18 -8.58 16.90
C ASP A 225 6.89 -7.27 16.15
N LEU A 226 5.87 -7.24 15.30
CA LEU A 226 5.45 -6.03 14.58
C LEU A 226 4.83 -5.00 15.53
N ASN A 227 4.02 -5.42 16.49
CA ASN A 227 3.44 -4.52 17.49
C ASN A 227 4.52 -3.91 18.39
N GLU A 228 5.55 -4.67 18.78
CA GLU A 228 6.70 -4.14 19.53
C GLU A 228 7.44 -3.05 18.75
N GLN A 229 7.78 -3.31 17.49
CA GLN A 229 8.41 -2.31 16.61
C GLN A 229 7.53 -1.08 16.40
N TYR A 230 6.22 -1.26 16.32
CA TYR A 230 5.26 -0.16 16.25
C TYR A 230 5.27 0.68 17.53
N PHE A 231 5.27 0.05 18.70
CA PHE A 231 5.35 0.76 19.98
C PHE A 231 6.68 1.53 20.12
N ASP A 232 7.79 0.98 19.67
CA ASP A 232 9.05 1.73 19.65
C ASP A 232 8.98 2.95 18.71
N SER A 233 8.34 2.77 17.55
CA SER A 233 8.21 3.81 16.52
C SER A 233 7.23 4.91 16.91
N ILE A 234 6.16 4.60 17.65
CA ILE A 234 5.14 5.59 18.06
C ILE A 234 5.73 6.68 18.96
N LEU A 235 6.78 6.36 19.73
CA LEU A 235 7.48 7.30 20.59
C LEU A 235 8.19 8.42 19.82
N SER A 236 8.42 8.23 18.52
CA SER A 236 9.03 9.22 17.64
C SER A 236 8.02 10.13 16.93
N LEU A 237 6.71 9.87 17.08
CA LEU A 237 5.68 10.68 16.44
C LEU A 237 5.50 12.02 17.13
N GLU A 238 5.59 13.11 16.36
CA GLU A 238 5.27 14.47 16.80
C GLU A 238 3.76 14.72 16.78
N CYS A 239 2.99 13.93 17.54
CA CYS A 239 1.54 14.09 17.68
C CYS A 239 1.16 14.50 19.12
N PRO A 240 -0.01 15.16 19.32
CA PRO A 240 -0.50 15.44 20.66
C PRO A 240 -0.70 14.16 21.47
N PHE A 241 -0.02 14.04 22.60
CA PHE A 241 -0.10 12.84 23.45
C PHE A 241 -1.54 12.51 23.89
N ASP A 242 -2.37 13.54 24.11
CA ASP A 242 -3.79 13.38 24.46
C ASP A 242 -4.62 12.73 23.36
N GLU A 243 -4.19 12.80 22.10
CA GLU A 243 -4.80 12.08 20.99
C GLU A 243 -4.17 10.68 20.84
N LEU A 244 -2.84 10.57 20.94
CA LEU A 244 -2.13 9.29 20.82
C LEU A 244 -2.65 8.25 21.83
N LYS A 245 -2.87 8.64 23.09
CA LYS A 245 -3.39 7.74 24.13
C LYS A 245 -4.81 7.22 23.88
N LYS A 246 -5.52 7.78 22.89
CA LYS A 246 -6.86 7.34 22.47
C LYS A 246 -6.83 6.39 21.30
N VAL A 247 -5.66 6.08 20.74
CA VAL A 247 -5.53 5.17 19.60
C VAL A 247 -4.80 3.91 20.05
N VAL A 248 -5.40 2.77 19.74
CA VAL A 248 -4.76 1.45 19.86
C VAL A 248 -4.70 0.85 18.47
N TYR A 249 -3.49 0.55 18.02
CA TYR A 249 -3.24 -0.09 16.75
C TYR A 249 -2.75 -1.52 16.99
N ASN A 250 -3.32 -2.50 16.29
CA ASN A 250 -2.93 -3.90 16.40
C ASN A 250 -2.69 -4.51 15.03
N PHE A 251 -1.50 -5.10 14.84
CA PHE A 251 -1.32 -6.15 13.84
C PHE A 251 -1.90 -7.46 14.38
N ARG A 252 -2.70 -8.15 13.57
CA ARG A 252 -3.34 -9.43 13.93
C ARG A 252 -3.14 -10.48 12.85
N PRO A 253 -2.96 -11.75 13.20
CA PRO A 253 -2.94 -12.82 12.21
C PRO A 253 -4.36 -13.08 11.69
N GLY A 254 -4.50 -13.29 10.38
CA GLY A 254 -5.72 -13.77 9.73
C GLY A 254 -5.60 -15.24 9.35
N GLU A 255 -6.71 -15.98 9.43
CA GLU A 255 -6.81 -17.35 8.93
C GLU A 255 -7.01 -17.34 7.39
N GLU A 256 -6.58 -18.40 6.69
CA GLU A 256 -6.54 -18.42 5.21
C GLU A 256 -7.90 -18.16 4.53
N LYS A 257 -7.87 -17.25 3.54
CA LYS A 257 -8.76 -17.02 2.37
C LYS A 257 -10.28 -16.86 2.52
N GLU A 258 -10.97 -17.38 3.53
CA GLU A 258 -12.45 -17.19 3.63
C GLU A 258 -12.82 -15.71 3.91
N ASP A 259 -11.97 -14.96 4.61
CA ASP A 259 -12.17 -13.53 4.90
C ASP A 259 -11.82 -12.57 3.75
N LEU A 260 -11.15 -13.08 2.69
CA LEU A 260 -10.94 -12.34 1.45
C LEU A 260 -12.15 -12.46 0.52
N GLU A 261 -12.93 -13.53 0.58
CA GLU A 261 -13.98 -13.81 -0.41
C GLU A 261 -15.26 -12.99 -0.23
N SER A 262 -15.49 -12.37 0.95
CA SER A 262 -16.67 -11.52 1.18
C SER A 262 -16.53 -10.09 0.65
N GLU A 263 -15.32 -9.61 0.36
CA GLU A 263 -15.06 -8.27 -0.21
C GLU A 263 -14.22 -8.32 -1.51
N ALA A 264 -13.46 -9.40 -1.76
CA ALA A 264 -12.50 -9.53 -2.86
C ALA A 264 -12.92 -10.50 -3.98
N SER A 265 -14.18 -10.95 -4.03
CA SER A 265 -14.71 -11.71 -5.18
C SER A 265 -14.60 -10.90 -6.50
N SER A 266 -14.63 -9.57 -6.42
CA SER A 266 -14.36 -8.67 -7.56
C SER A 266 -12.89 -8.41 -7.87
N TYR A 267 -11.96 -8.75 -6.95
CA TYR A 267 -10.54 -8.38 -7.02
C TYR A 267 -9.63 -9.50 -7.54
N LYS A 268 -9.92 -10.77 -7.22
CA LYS A 268 -9.13 -11.93 -7.68
C LYS A 268 -9.04 -12.04 -9.21
N GLU A 269 -10.08 -11.65 -9.94
CA GLU A 269 -10.10 -11.70 -11.42
C GLU A 269 -9.22 -10.64 -12.12
N PHE A 270 -8.72 -9.62 -11.39
CA PHE A 270 -7.91 -8.54 -11.97
C PHE A 270 -6.40 -8.79 -11.92
N VAL A 271 -5.92 -9.49 -10.89
CA VAL A 271 -4.47 -9.74 -10.70
C VAL A 271 -3.95 -10.81 -11.67
N GLU A 272 -4.81 -11.67 -12.20
CA GLU A 272 -4.41 -12.79 -13.06
C GLU A 272 -4.13 -12.41 -14.54
N TRP A 273 -4.26 -11.12 -14.92
CA TRP A 273 -4.12 -10.68 -16.33
C TRP A 273 -3.15 -9.50 -16.57
N GLY A 274 -2.29 -9.18 -15.58
CA GLY A 274 -1.18 -8.23 -15.71
C GLY A 274 0.16 -8.90 -16.04
#